data_AF-A0A257EQW2-F1
#
_entry.id   AF-A0A257EQW2-F1
#
_cell.length_a   1.000
_cell.length_b   1.000
_cell.length_c   1.000
_cell.angle_alpha   90.00
_cell.angle_beta   90.00
_cell.angle_gamma   90.00
#
_symmetry.space_group_name_H-M   'P 1'
#
loop_
_entity.id
_entity.type
_entity.pdbx_description
1 polymer ?
#
loop_
_entity_poly.entity_id
_entity_poly.type
_entity_poly.pdbx_seq_one_letter_code
_entity_poly.pdbx_strand_id
1 'polypeptide(L)'
;MTDTIHATAVALDGRAVLLLGPSGAGKSDLALRLIDRGWRLVADDRVVLTVTAGQLVASAPPRLAGLIEVRDVGICAEAPVSAPVALAVDLAGQPDRLPDVAMRSWHGIAIPLLALGRAGDSLPLKVERALRAHGRTVEAGSVIDSPPPLPTAAPPMLIVSGMSGAGKSSALKALEDLGYEAVDNLPLGLVETLFNSAEGGDGPPRPLAFGIDTRTRAFDAEALVERLRALRGEGVDIRLLYLDCADDELTRRFSETRRRHPLAADRPAADGIGRERTLTAPLRRWADLVIDTTELSVADLRRRIAERLGRSADGGLTVTLMSFGFAQGLPRDADLVFDMRFLANPHWDVALRPLTGEDAAVAAYVAADAAYAPAIDRIADLLLTLLPGYGREGKAYLTIAIGCTGGRHRSVAVARELQARLAAAGHAPALVHRDMASHGNDAAILTAPPTSGEAGAT
;
A
#
# COMPACT_ATOMS: atom_id res chain seq x y z
N MET A 1 -23.18 -14.42 -11.73
CA MET A 1 -23.98 -13.37 -11.06
C MET A 1 -23.72 -13.52 -9.58
N THR A 2 -23.40 -12.42 -8.91
CA THR A 2 -23.02 -12.38 -7.51
C THR A 2 -23.82 -11.28 -6.85
N ASP A 3 -24.46 -11.56 -5.72
CA ASP A 3 -25.22 -10.60 -4.92
C ASP A 3 -24.79 -10.70 -3.45
N THR A 4 -24.79 -9.58 -2.73
CA THR A 4 -24.46 -9.57 -1.30
C THR A 4 -25.69 -9.11 -0.53
N ILE A 5 -26.16 -9.98 0.36
CA ILE A 5 -27.36 -9.71 1.16
C ILE A 5 -27.01 -9.54 2.64
N HIS A 6 -27.80 -8.74 3.35
CA HIS A 6 -27.70 -8.60 4.79
C HIS A 6 -28.41 -9.77 5.49
N ALA A 7 -27.63 -10.75 5.92
CA ALA A 7 -28.08 -12.02 6.48
C ALA A 7 -26.93 -12.67 7.25
N THR A 8 -27.23 -13.69 8.05
CA THR A 8 -26.24 -14.61 8.60
C THR A 8 -26.47 -15.98 7.96
N ALA A 9 -25.42 -16.73 7.65
CA ALA A 9 -25.52 -18.05 7.05
C ALA A 9 -24.71 -19.08 7.85
N VAL A 10 -25.30 -20.25 8.06
CA VAL A 10 -24.68 -21.40 8.72
C VAL A 10 -25.00 -22.68 7.94
N ALA A 11 -24.13 -23.68 8.02
CA ALA A 11 -24.28 -24.93 7.28
C ALA A 11 -24.27 -26.16 8.17
N LEU A 12 -25.09 -27.15 7.81
CA LEU A 12 -25.11 -28.49 8.39
C LEU A 12 -25.11 -29.52 7.27
N ASP A 13 -24.24 -30.52 7.35
CA ASP A 13 -24.09 -31.59 6.36
C ASP A 13 -23.97 -31.06 4.91
N GLY A 14 -23.19 -29.99 4.73
CA GLY A 14 -22.98 -29.37 3.42
C GLY A 14 -24.13 -28.51 2.89
N ARG A 15 -25.15 -28.22 3.71
CA ARG A 15 -26.33 -27.44 3.31
C ARG A 15 -26.41 -26.15 4.10
N ALA A 16 -26.37 -25.01 3.43
CA ALA A 16 -26.48 -23.69 4.05
C ALA A 16 -27.95 -23.32 4.32
N VAL A 17 -28.15 -22.65 5.46
CA VAL A 17 -29.38 -21.96 5.83
C VAL A 17 -29.11 -20.47 5.93
N LEU A 18 -29.91 -19.67 5.23
CA LEU A 18 -29.90 -18.20 5.34
C LEU A 18 -30.80 -17.77 6.50
N LEU A 19 -30.25 -17.04 7.46
CA LEU A 19 -30.98 -16.38 8.54
C LEU A 19 -31.23 -14.93 8.15
N LEU A 20 -32.49 -14.60 7.89
CA LEU A 20 -32.97 -13.30 7.44
C LEU A 20 -33.66 -12.56 8.59
N GLY A 21 -33.66 -11.24 8.51
CA GLY A 21 -34.35 -10.36 9.47
C GLY A 21 -33.63 -9.02 9.65
N PRO A 22 -34.29 -8.03 10.26
CA PRO A 22 -33.72 -6.71 10.51
C PRO A 22 -32.49 -6.79 11.43
N SER A 23 -31.75 -5.69 11.52
CA SER A 23 -30.70 -5.57 12.53
C SER A 23 -31.29 -5.80 13.94
N GLY A 24 -30.55 -6.50 14.80
CA GLY A 24 -31.02 -6.91 16.12
C GLY A 24 -32.06 -8.05 16.12
N ALA A 25 -32.36 -8.69 14.97
CA ALA A 25 -33.29 -9.82 14.91
C ALA A 25 -32.86 -11.06 15.72
N GLY A 26 -31.59 -11.17 16.10
CA GLY A 26 -31.00 -12.33 16.76
C GLY A 26 -30.33 -13.32 15.80
N LYS A 27 -29.97 -12.89 14.59
CA LYS A 27 -29.34 -13.74 13.55
C LYS A 27 -28.01 -14.34 14.04
N SER A 28 -27.10 -13.50 14.53
CA SER A 28 -25.78 -13.92 15.03
C SER A 28 -25.88 -14.76 16.31
N ASP A 29 -26.80 -14.41 17.23
CA ASP A 29 -27.09 -15.24 18.42
C ASP A 29 -27.58 -16.65 18.04
N LEU A 30 -28.51 -16.74 17.10
CA LEU A 30 -29.01 -18.03 16.60
C LEU A 30 -27.89 -18.80 15.89
N ALA A 31 -27.03 -18.14 15.12
CA ALA A 31 -25.89 -18.77 14.47
C ALA A 31 -24.92 -19.37 15.51
N LEU A 32 -24.59 -18.64 16.57
CA LEU A 32 -23.75 -19.16 17.67
C LEU A 32 -24.36 -20.41 18.32
N ARG A 33 -25.67 -20.37 18.59
CA ARG A 33 -26.38 -21.52 19.17
C ARG A 33 -26.50 -22.72 18.23
N LEU A 34 -26.41 -22.50 16.92
CA LEU A 34 -26.35 -23.57 15.92
C LEU A 34 -24.92 -24.12 15.82
N ILE A 35 -23.90 -23.27 15.90
CA ILE A 35 -22.48 -23.67 15.90
C ILE A 35 -22.17 -24.58 17.10
N ASP A 36 -22.66 -24.23 18.30
CA ASP A 36 -22.57 -25.07 19.51
C ASP A 36 -23.19 -26.49 19.31
N ARG A 37 -24.07 -26.63 18.31
CA ARG A 37 -24.74 -27.89 17.94
C ARG A 37 -24.12 -28.59 16.73
N GLY A 38 -22.91 -28.19 16.32
CA GLY A 38 -22.15 -28.82 15.23
C GLY A 38 -22.40 -28.23 13.84
N TRP A 39 -23.02 -27.05 13.75
CA TRP A 39 -23.11 -26.32 12.48
C TRP A 39 -21.80 -25.56 12.23
N ARG A 40 -21.51 -25.29 10.95
CA ARG A 40 -20.33 -24.49 10.54
C ARG A 40 -20.78 -23.10 10.10
N LEU A 41 -19.99 -22.07 10.43
CA LEU A 41 -20.24 -20.70 10.00
C LEU A 41 -19.97 -20.54 8.49
N VAL A 42 -20.97 -20.08 7.75
CA VAL A 42 -20.79 -19.68 6.34
C VAL A 42 -20.41 -18.20 6.28
N ALA A 43 -21.20 -17.33 6.91
CA ALA A 43 -20.93 -15.89 7.03
C ALA A 43 -21.79 -15.25 8.13
N ASP A 44 -21.33 -14.15 8.73
CA ASP A 44 -22.12 -13.31 9.62
C ASP A 44 -22.31 -11.88 9.06
N ASP A 45 -23.48 -11.29 9.31
CA ASP A 45 -23.95 -9.96 8.86
C ASP A 45 -24.12 -9.75 7.34
N ARG A 46 -23.19 -10.23 6.52
CA ARG A 46 -23.25 -10.18 5.05
C ARG A 46 -22.93 -11.53 4.45
N VAL A 47 -23.80 -11.99 3.54
CA VAL A 47 -23.66 -13.26 2.82
C VAL A 47 -23.52 -12.95 1.33
N VAL A 48 -22.49 -13.50 0.69
CA VAL A 48 -22.34 -13.49 -0.77
C VAL A 48 -23.09 -14.70 -1.34
N LEU A 49 -23.97 -14.44 -2.30
CA LEU A 49 -24.71 -15.44 -3.04
C LEU A 49 -24.18 -15.52 -4.46
N THR A 50 -23.82 -16.72 -4.91
CA THR A 50 -23.38 -16.99 -6.29
C THR A 50 -24.16 -18.17 -6.86
N VAL A 51 -24.28 -18.23 -8.19
CA VAL A 51 -24.82 -19.42 -8.86
C VAL A 51 -23.67 -20.24 -9.45
N THR A 52 -23.47 -21.44 -8.93
CA THR A 52 -22.43 -22.38 -9.38
C THR A 52 -23.09 -23.72 -9.69
N ALA A 53 -22.85 -24.28 -10.88
CA ALA A 53 -23.44 -25.55 -11.32
C ALA A 53 -24.97 -25.65 -11.11
N GLY A 54 -25.70 -24.54 -11.32
CA GLY A 54 -27.15 -24.48 -11.14
C GLY A 54 -27.64 -24.46 -9.68
N GLN A 55 -26.72 -24.37 -8.71
CA GLN A 55 -27.02 -24.23 -7.29
C GLN A 55 -26.71 -22.80 -6.81
N LEU A 56 -27.55 -22.28 -5.91
CA LEU A 56 -27.26 -21.05 -5.20
C LEU A 56 -26.30 -21.37 -4.05
N VAL A 57 -25.08 -20.85 -4.08
CA VAL A 57 -24.05 -21.07 -3.08
C VAL A 57 -23.92 -19.83 -2.20
N ALA A 58 -23.94 -20.03 -0.88
CA ALA A 58 -23.63 -19.00 0.09
C ALA A 58 -22.17 -19.11 0.54
N SER A 59 -21.50 -17.97 0.63
CA SER A 59 -20.15 -17.82 1.16
C SER A 59 -20.02 -16.52 1.94
N ALA A 60 -19.01 -16.42 2.80
CA ALA A 60 -18.64 -15.14 3.38
C ALA A 60 -18.00 -14.20 2.34
N PRO A 61 -18.23 -12.89 2.47
CA PRO A 61 -17.30 -11.90 1.93
C PRO A 61 -15.90 -12.17 2.49
N PRO A 62 -14.82 -11.97 1.71
CA PRO A 62 -13.47 -12.34 2.13
C PRO A 62 -13.03 -11.73 3.46
N ARG A 63 -13.44 -10.48 3.72
CA ARG A 63 -13.08 -9.75 4.96
C ARG A 63 -13.86 -10.21 6.19
N LEU A 64 -14.97 -10.93 5.99
CA LEU A 64 -15.79 -11.49 7.08
C LEU A 64 -15.66 -13.02 7.14
N ALA A 65 -14.78 -13.61 6.32
CA ALA A 65 -14.62 -15.05 6.24
C ALA A 65 -14.13 -15.60 7.57
N GLY A 66 -14.97 -16.43 8.18
CA GLY A 66 -14.66 -17.05 9.47
C GLY A 66 -14.74 -16.09 10.65
N LEU A 67 -15.35 -14.91 10.51
CA LEU A 67 -15.55 -13.97 11.61
C LEU A 67 -17.02 -13.93 12.01
N ILE A 68 -17.30 -14.01 13.31
CA ILE A 68 -18.64 -13.83 13.90
C ILE A 68 -18.59 -12.83 15.05
N GLU A 69 -19.57 -11.91 15.12
CA GLU A 69 -19.70 -11.00 16.25
C GLU A 69 -20.41 -11.71 17.42
N VAL A 70 -19.69 -11.88 18.52
CA VAL A 70 -20.26 -12.34 19.79
C VAL A 70 -20.48 -11.11 20.66
N ARG A 71 -21.75 -10.72 20.84
CA ARG A 71 -22.11 -9.55 21.65
C ARG A 71 -21.52 -9.69 23.06
N ASP A 72 -20.97 -8.59 23.57
CA ASP A 72 -20.27 -8.49 24.86
C ASP A 72 -18.92 -9.24 24.97
N VAL A 73 -18.50 -9.94 23.91
CA VAL A 73 -17.21 -10.66 23.85
C VAL A 73 -16.29 -10.11 22.75
N GLY A 74 -16.83 -9.70 21.60
CA GLY A 74 -16.08 -9.18 20.45
C GLY A 74 -16.18 -10.10 19.22
N ILE A 75 -15.23 -9.96 18.28
CA ILE A 75 -15.19 -10.78 17.06
C ILE A 75 -14.46 -12.09 17.35
N CYS A 76 -15.09 -13.22 17.05
CA CYS A 76 -14.54 -14.56 17.22
C CYS A 76 -14.26 -15.22 15.87
N ALA A 77 -13.25 -16.08 15.83
CA ALA A 77 -12.82 -16.79 14.63
C ALA A 77 -13.42 -18.20 14.57
N GLU A 78 -13.93 -18.58 13.40
CA GLU A 78 -14.52 -19.87 13.06
C GLU A 78 -13.94 -20.38 11.74
N ALA A 79 -13.91 -21.70 11.52
CA ALA A 79 -13.46 -22.25 10.25
C ALA A 79 -14.48 -21.91 9.14
N PRO A 80 -14.14 -21.08 8.13
CA PRO A 80 -15.10 -20.65 7.12
C PRO A 80 -15.53 -21.80 6.23
N VAL A 81 -16.80 -21.82 5.85
CA VAL A 81 -17.32 -22.71 4.80
C VAL A 81 -18.08 -21.96 3.73
N SER A 82 -18.16 -22.57 2.55
CA SER A 82 -19.17 -22.24 1.55
C SER A 82 -20.06 -23.44 1.33
N ALA A 83 -21.36 -23.22 1.16
CA ALA A 83 -22.30 -24.32 0.97
C ALA A 83 -23.52 -23.90 0.14
N PRO A 84 -24.10 -24.82 -0.65
CA PRO A 84 -25.35 -24.57 -1.34
C PRO A 84 -26.49 -24.23 -0.37
N VAL A 85 -27.20 -23.16 -0.67
CA VAL A 85 -28.37 -22.71 0.08
C VAL A 85 -29.50 -23.71 -0.12
N ALA A 86 -29.91 -24.35 0.97
CA ALA A 86 -31.01 -25.31 0.97
C ALA A 86 -32.30 -24.72 1.52
N LEU A 87 -32.20 -23.70 2.39
CA LEU A 87 -33.33 -23.11 3.11
C LEU A 87 -33.02 -21.65 3.48
N ALA A 88 -34.05 -20.82 3.53
CA ALA A 88 -34.02 -19.52 4.17
C ALA A 88 -35.04 -19.47 5.33
N VAL A 89 -34.67 -18.75 6.39
CA VAL A 89 -35.49 -18.55 7.59
C VAL A 89 -35.62 -17.06 7.82
N ASP A 90 -36.84 -16.56 7.90
CA ASP A 90 -37.12 -15.18 8.31
C ASP A 90 -37.44 -15.12 9.80
N LEU A 91 -36.56 -14.46 10.55
CA LEU A 91 -36.74 -14.23 11.98
C LEU A 91 -37.66 -13.05 12.28
N ALA A 92 -37.98 -12.17 11.32
CA ALA A 92 -38.95 -11.09 11.56
C ALA A 92 -40.41 -11.53 11.34
N GLY A 93 -40.62 -12.64 10.64
CA GLY A 93 -41.96 -13.11 10.31
C GLY A 93 -42.75 -13.56 11.55
N GLN A 94 -44.07 -13.37 11.51
CA GLN A 94 -44.99 -13.97 12.45
C GLN A 94 -45.41 -15.35 11.91
N PRO A 95 -44.99 -16.47 12.54
CA PRO A 95 -45.30 -17.79 12.03
C PRO A 95 -46.78 -18.14 12.27
N ASP A 96 -47.43 -18.69 11.26
CA ASP A 96 -48.75 -19.32 11.42
C ASP A 96 -48.64 -20.61 12.25
N ARG A 97 -49.76 -21.03 12.86
CA ARG A 97 -49.82 -22.28 13.65
C ARG A 97 -49.45 -23.50 12.81
N LEU A 98 -49.78 -23.49 11.52
CA LEU A 98 -49.38 -24.44 10.50
C LEU A 98 -48.87 -23.62 9.30
N PRO A 99 -47.56 -23.35 9.22
CA PRO A 99 -47.02 -22.45 8.21
C PRO A 99 -46.92 -23.16 6.85
N ASP A 100 -47.39 -22.50 5.80
CA ASP A 100 -47.07 -22.86 4.43
C ASP A 100 -45.64 -22.41 4.09
N VAL A 101 -44.90 -23.24 3.34
CA VAL A 101 -43.54 -22.93 2.95
C VAL A 101 -43.57 -22.01 1.72
N ALA A 102 -43.19 -20.76 1.92
CA ALA A 102 -43.03 -19.82 0.81
C ALA A 102 -41.78 -20.17 -0.02
N MET A 103 -41.75 -19.71 -1.27
CA MET A 103 -40.56 -19.80 -2.12
C MET A 103 -40.03 -18.41 -2.43
N ARG A 104 -38.73 -18.19 -2.19
CA ARG A 104 -38.05 -16.95 -2.55
C ARG A 104 -36.96 -17.22 -3.56
N SER A 105 -36.92 -16.45 -4.63
CA SER A 105 -35.96 -16.62 -5.71
C SER A 105 -34.78 -15.66 -5.57
N TRP A 106 -33.56 -16.21 -5.63
CA TRP A 106 -32.31 -15.46 -5.76
C TRP A 106 -31.60 -15.93 -7.02
N HIS A 107 -31.23 -15.01 -7.92
CA HIS A 107 -30.61 -15.33 -9.21
C HIS A 107 -31.33 -16.43 -10.02
N GLY A 108 -32.67 -16.42 -10.00
CA GLY A 108 -33.49 -17.41 -10.70
C GLY A 108 -33.58 -18.77 -10.01
N ILE A 109 -32.92 -18.96 -8.86
CA ILE A 109 -32.96 -20.18 -8.06
C ILE A 109 -33.97 -20.02 -6.92
N ALA A 110 -35.04 -20.83 -6.94
CA ALA A 110 -36.07 -20.82 -5.90
C ALA A 110 -35.58 -21.57 -4.65
N ILE A 111 -35.69 -20.91 -3.50
CA ILE A 111 -35.28 -21.42 -2.19
C ILE A 111 -36.49 -21.38 -1.24
N PRO A 112 -36.76 -22.47 -0.50
CA PRO A 112 -37.79 -22.50 0.55
C PRO A 112 -37.55 -21.43 1.62
N LEU A 113 -38.59 -20.71 2.03
CA LEU A 113 -38.55 -19.66 3.03
C LEU A 113 -39.60 -19.94 4.13
N LEU A 114 -39.15 -20.05 5.38
CA LEU A 114 -40.04 -20.18 6.53
C LEU A 114 -39.88 -18.99 7.48
N ALA A 115 -41.01 -18.44 7.94
CA ALA A 115 -41.02 -17.53 9.08
C ALA A 115 -40.85 -18.33 10.38
N LEU A 116 -39.87 -18.00 11.21
CA LEU A 116 -39.71 -18.56 12.56
C LEU A 116 -39.72 -17.43 13.58
N GLY A 117 -40.51 -17.58 14.64
CA GLY A 117 -40.58 -16.59 15.71
C GLY A 117 -39.22 -16.43 16.44
N ARG A 118 -38.90 -15.19 16.82
CA ARG A 118 -37.61 -14.76 17.41
C ARG A 118 -37.28 -15.35 18.78
N ALA A 119 -38.27 -15.93 19.47
CA ALA A 119 -38.16 -16.25 20.89
C ALA A 119 -38.11 -17.76 21.16
N GLY A 120 -37.16 -18.15 22.03
CA GLY A 120 -37.17 -19.44 22.74
C GLY A 120 -35.96 -20.34 22.50
N ASP A 121 -35.71 -21.19 23.49
CA ASP A 121 -34.57 -22.13 23.51
C ASP A 121 -34.65 -23.20 22.41
N SER A 122 -35.85 -23.40 21.86
CA SER A 122 -36.12 -24.37 20.79
C SER A 122 -35.79 -23.87 19.38
N LEU A 123 -35.40 -22.61 19.18
CA LEU A 123 -35.20 -22.05 17.83
C LEU A 123 -34.14 -22.80 16.98
N PRO A 124 -32.96 -23.18 17.50
CA PRO A 124 -32.01 -24.02 16.76
C PRO A 124 -32.60 -25.35 16.31
N LEU A 125 -33.38 -26.01 17.18
CA LEU A 125 -34.06 -27.27 16.88
C LEU A 125 -35.12 -27.10 15.79
N LYS A 126 -35.83 -25.96 15.76
CA LYS A 126 -36.80 -25.64 14.71
C LYS A 126 -36.10 -25.44 13.36
N VAL A 127 -34.96 -24.75 13.32
CA VAL A 127 -34.15 -24.60 12.10
C VAL A 127 -33.67 -25.96 11.59
N GLU A 128 -33.16 -26.82 12.47
CA GLU A 128 -32.73 -28.18 12.12
C GLU A 128 -33.88 -29.02 11.55
N ARG A 129 -35.07 -28.94 12.16
CA ARG A 129 -36.27 -29.63 11.67
C ARG A 129 -36.75 -29.06 10.34
N ALA A 130 -36.74 -27.74 10.17
CA ALA A 130 -37.12 -27.08 8.93
C ALA A 130 -36.17 -27.46 7.78
N LEU A 131 -34.85 -27.50 8.02
CA LEU A 131 -33.88 -27.92 7.02
C LEU A 131 -34.11 -29.39 6.59
N ARG A 132 -34.43 -30.27 7.54
CA ARG A 132 -34.75 -31.68 7.23
C ARG A 132 -36.07 -31.85 6.47
N ALA A 133 -37.10 -31.08 6.82
CA ALA A 133 -38.44 -31.23 6.25
C ALA A 133 -38.62 -30.52 4.91
N HIS A 134 -38.00 -29.35 4.74
CA HIS A 134 -38.28 -28.44 3.63
C HIS A 134 -37.03 -28.02 2.86
N GLY A 135 -35.83 -28.27 3.38
CA GLY A 135 -34.60 -27.90 2.71
C GLY A 135 -34.41 -28.64 1.39
N ARG A 136 -33.88 -27.95 0.39
CA ARG A 136 -33.54 -28.58 -0.90
C ARG A 136 -32.49 -29.67 -0.71
N THR A 137 -32.63 -30.74 -1.48
CA THR A 137 -31.58 -31.75 -1.63
C THR A 137 -30.42 -31.16 -2.42
N VAL A 138 -29.21 -31.44 -1.95
CA VAL A 138 -27.97 -30.98 -2.57
C VAL A 138 -27.20 -32.23 -2.99
N GLU A 139 -26.67 -32.25 -4.22
CA GLU A 139 -25.94 -33.40 -4.75
C GLU A 139 -24.69 -33.71 -3.90
N ALA A 140 -24.54 -34.98 -3.51
CA ALA A 140 -23.42 -35.43 -2.69
C ALA A 140 -22.10 -35.27 -3.47
N GLY A 141 -21.25 -34.34 -3.01
CA GLY A 141 -20.01 -33.95 -3.68
C GLY A 141 -19.85 -32.43 -3.87
N SER A 142 -20.90 -31.63 -3.65
CA SER A 142 -20.85 -30.16 -3.79
C SER A 142 -20.49 -29.40 -2.50
N VAL A 143 -19.98 -30.09 -1.48
CA VAL A 143 -19.31 -29.42 -0.36
C VAL A 143 -18.01 -28.84 -0.93
N ILE A 144 -18.04 -27.57 -1.27
CA ILE A 144 -16.84 -26.82 -1.60
C ILE A 144 -16.15 -26.56 -0.26
N ASP A 145 -15.35 -27.52 0.22
CA ASP A 145 -14.37 -27.31 1.30
C ASP A 145 -13.16 -26.49 0.77
N SER A 146 -13.31 -25.89 -0.41
CA SER A 146 -12.39 -24.87 -0.90
C SER A 146 -12.89 -23.49 -0.46
N PRO A 147 -12.01 -22.64 0.10
CA PRO A 147 -12.33 -21.23 0.28
C PRO A 147 -12.78 -20.67 -1.08
N PRO A 148 -13.74 -19.72 -1.12
CA PRO A 148 -14.09 -19.04 -2.36
C PRO A 148 -12.81 -18.52 -3.02
N PRO A 149 -12.71 -18.48 -4.36
CA PRO A 149 -11.56 -17.85 -5.00
C PRO A 149 -11.41 -16.46 -4.39
N LEU A 150 -10.25 -16.21 -3.77
CA LEU A 150 -9.90 -14.89 -3.23
C LEU A 150 -10.25 -13.87 -4.32
N PRO A 151 -11.09 -12.85 -4.06
CA PRO A 151 -11.11 -11.73 -4.95
C PRO A 151 -9.68 -11.19 -5.01
N THR A 152 -9.31 -10.75 -6.20
CA THR A 152 -8.08 -9.98 -6.44
C THR A 152 -7.89 -9.02 -5.28
N ALA A 153 -6.71 -9.09 -4.65
CA ALA A 153 -6.33 -8.30 -3.49
C ALA A 153 -6.92 -6.90 -3.58
N ALA A 154 -7.49 -6.42 -2.46
CA ALA A 154 -7.97 -5.04 -2.39
C ALA A 154 -6.91 -4.10 -2.98
N PRO A 155 -7.31 -3.09 -3.78
CA PRO A 155 -6.35 -2.29 -4.52
C PRO A 155 -5.29 -1.74 -3.56
N PRO A 156 -4.00 -1.80 -3.92
CA PRO A 156 -2.95 -1.32 -3.05
C PRO A 156 -3.20 0.15 -2.73
N MET A 157 -3.11 0.46 -1.45
CA MET A 157 -3.42 1.77 -0.89
C MET A 157 -2.12 2.51 -0.56
N LEU A 158 -2.03 3.75 -0.99
CA LEU A 158 -0.91 4.63 -0.70
C LEU A 158 -1.38 5.83 0.11
N ILE A 159 -0.97 5.91 1.37
CA ILE A 159 -1.10 7.11 2.18
C ILE A 159 0.03 8.06 1.79
N VAL A 160 -0.32 9.29 1.43
CA VAL A 160 0.64 10.36 1.14
C VAL A 160 0.54 11.41 2.24
N SER A 161 1.61 11.53 3.01
CA SER A 161 1.75 12.55 4.04
C SER A 161 3.08 13.29 3.88
N GLY A 162 3.36 14.25 4.76
CA GLY A 162 4.58 15.03 4.70
C GLY A 162 4.44 16.42 5.28
N MET A 163 5.55 17.15 5.27
CA MET A 163 5.61 18.55 5.71
C MET A 163 4.73 19.43 4.80
N SER A 164 4.05 20.43 5.37
CA SER A 164 3.30 21.41 4.60
C SER A 164 4.26 22.17 3.69
N GLY A 165 3.99 22.19 2.38
CA GLY A 165 4.88 22.79 1.37
C GLY A 165 5.92 21.83 0.76
N ALA A 166 6.02 20.58 1.23
CA ALA A 166 6.88 19.55 0.63
C ALA A 166 6.33 18.95 -0.68
N GLY A 167 5.20 19.43 -1.19
CA GLY A 167 4.70 19.04 -2.51
C GLY A 167 3.66 17.91 -2.53
N LYS A 168 2.96 17.64 -1.41
CA LYS A 168 1.88 16.63 -1.33
C LYS A 168 0.85 16.73 -2.47
N SER A 169 0.35 17.93 -2.76
CA SER A 169 -0.61 18.12 -3.85
C SER A 169 -0.02 17.81 -5.23
N SER A 170 1.28 18.05 -5.44
CA SER A 170 1.97 17.66 -6.68
C SER A 170 2.18 16.15 -6.74
N ALA A 171 2.45 15.50 -5.61
CA ALA A 171 2.58 14.05 -5.52
C ALA A 171 1.26 13.33 -5.79
N LEU A 172 0.14 13.79 -5.21
CA LEU A 172 -1.19 13.24 -5.49
C LEU A 172 -1.55 13.34 -6.98
N LYS A 173 -1.27 14.48 -7.62
CA LYS A 173 -1.44 14.63 -9.07
C LYS A 173 -0.54 13.67 -9.87
N ALA A 174 0.71 13.49 -9.44
CA ALA A 174 1.61 12.52 -10.08
C ALA A 174 1.06 11.08 -9.98
N LEU A 175 0.43 10.75 -8.86
CA LEU A 175 -0.20 9.44 -8.64
C LEU A 175 -1.45 9.26 -9.50
N GLU A 176 -2.27 10.30 -9.68
CA GLU A 176 -3.39 10.29 -10.64
C GLU A 176 -2.90 9.97 -12.07
N ASP A 177 -1.80 10.61 -12.51
CA ASP A 177 -1.18 10.33 -13.80
C ASP A 177 -0.68 8.87 -13.93
N LEU A 178 -0.33 8.23 -12.80
CA LEU A 178 0.08 6.82 -12.72
C LEU A 178 -1.11 5.84 -12.57
N GLY A 179 -2.34 6.35 -12.59
CA GLY A 179 -3.57 5.54 -12.53
C GLY A 179 -4.13 5.31 -11.13
N TYR A 180 -3.62 6.01 -10.10
CA TYR A 180 -4.22 5.99 -8.78
C TYR A 180 -5.50 6.84 -8.74
N GLU A 181 -6.48 6.40 -7.96
CA GLU A 181 -7.59 7.25 -7.54
C GLU A 181 -7.17 8.02 -6.27
N ALA A 182 -6.83 9.30 -6.46
CA ALA A 182 -6.31 10.15 -5.40
C ALA A 182 -7.42 10.96 -4.70
N VAL A 183 -7.39 10.99 -3.36
CA VAL A 183 -8.31 11.76 -2.53
C VAL A 183 -7.50 12.58 -1.53
N ASP A 184 -7.68 13.90 -1.52
CA ASP A 184 -6.97 14.80 -0.61
C ASP A 184 -7.80 15.13 0.65
N ASN A 185 -7.12 15.22 1.81
CA ASN A 185 -7.67 15.63 3.10
C ASN A 185 -8.84 14.77 3.60
N LEU A 186 -8.76 13.46 3.41
CA LEU A 186 -9.77 12.52 3.88
C LEU A 186 -9.59 12.22 5.38
N PRO A 187 -10.64 12.35 6.22
CA PRO A 187 -10.62 11.86 7.59
C PRO A 187 -10.33 10.35 7.66
N LEU A 188 -9.49 9.93 8.59
CA LEU A 188 -9.08 8.53 8.75
C LEU A 188 -10.26 7.56 8.91
N GLY A 189 -11.31 7.95 9.64
CA GLY A 189 -12.51 7.13 9.82
C GLY A 189 -13.30 6.87 8.54
N LEU A 190 -13.03 7.58 7.44
CA LEU A 190 -13.66 7.37 6.13
C LEU A 190 -12.79 6.51 5.19
N VAL A 191 -11.54 6.24 5.54
CA VAL A 191 -10.64 5.37 4.74
C VAL A 191 -11.24 3.97 4.63
N GLU A 192 -11.79 3.44 5.72
CA GLU A 192 -12.46 2.13 5.75
C GLU A 192 -13.73 2.08 4.89
N THR A 193 -14.52 3.15 4.89
CA THR A 193 -15.73 3.22 4.08
C THR A 193 -15.40 3.22 2.59
N LEU A 194 -14.36 3.94 2.17
CA LEU A 194 -13.91 3.94 0.77
C LEU A 194 -13.27 2.60 0.38
N PHE A 195 -12.52 1.98 1.30
CA PHE A 195 -11.97 0.65 1.13
C PHE A 195 -13.05 -0.44 0.96
N ASN A 196 -14.22 -0.24 1.57
CA ASN A 196 -15.39 -1.11 1.43
C ASN A 196 -16.27 -0.78 0.21
N SER A 197 -16.10 0.40 -0.41
CA SER A 197 -16.94 0.87 -1.52
C SER A 197 -16.33 0.63 -2.91
N ALA A 198 -15.01 0.37 -2.99
CA ALA A 198 -14.30 0.10 -4.24
C ALA A 198 -14.68 -1.25 -4.91
N GLU A 199 -15.56 -2.05 -4.31
CA GLU A 199 -15.97 -3.38 -4.78
C GLU A 199 -17.20 -3.37 -5.72
N GLY A 200 -17.69 -2.20 -6.13
CA GLY A 200 -18.94 -2.06 -6.91
C GLY A 200 -18.80 -1.66 -8.39
N GLY A 201 -17.59 -1.49 -8.92
CA GLY A 201 -17.35 -1.04 -10.30
C GLY A 201 -17.09 -2.18 -11.28
N ASP A 202 -17.65 -2.09 -12.48
CA ASP A 202 -17.40 -3.02 -13.60
C ASP A 202 -16.00 -2.74 -14.20
N GLY A 203 -14.93 -3.10 -13.49
CA GLY A 203 -13.53 -2.88 -13.90
C GLY A 203 -12.50 -3.32 -12.85
N PRO A 204 -11.21 -3.50 -13.22
CA PRO A 204 -10.16 -3.84 -12.26
C PRO A 204 -10.00 -2.74 -11.21
N PRO A 205 -9.82 -3.08 -9.92
CA PRO A 205 -9.75 -2.09 -8.85
C PRO A 205 -8.52 -1.19 -9.04
N ARG A 206 -8.74 0.13 -9.16
CA ARG A 206 -7.67 1.12 -9.27
C ARG A 206 -6.97 1.28 -7.91
N PRO A 207 -5.63 1.40 -7.88
CA PRO A 207 -4.90 1.66 -6.64
C PRO A 207 -5.37 3.01 -6.05
N LEU A 208 -5.47 3.10 -4.72
CA LEU A 208 -6.00 4.27 -4.04
C LEU A 208 -4.87 5.11 -3.44
N ALA A 209 -4.94 6.44 -3.55
CA ALA A 209 -3.98 7.34 -2.92
C ALA A 209 -4.68 8.34 -1.98
N PHE A 210 -4.33 8.35 -0.69
CA PHE A 210 -4.96 9.22 0.30
C PHE A 210 -3.99 10.26 0.83
N GLY A 211 -4.29 11.54 0.59
CA GLY A 211 -3.56 12.66 1.14
C GLY A 211 -3.97 12.94 2.58
N ILE A 212 -3.07 12.73 3.54
CA ILE A 212 -3.30 13.05 4.96
C ILE A 212 -2.25 14.07 5.42
N ASP A 213 -2.71 15.18 6.00
CA ASP A 213 -1.83 16.21 6.55
C ASP A 213 -2.33 16.77 7.88
N THR A 214 -1.56 17.68 8.47
CA THR A 214 -1.83 18.26 9.79
C THR A 214 -3.11 19.10 9.86
N ARG A 215 -3.75 19.39 8.72
CA ARG A 215 -5.04 20.10 8.64
C ARG A 215 -6.22 19.15 8.77
N THR A 216 -6.01 17.85 8.67
CA THR A 216 -7.08 16.87 8.86
C THR A 216 -7.59 16.96 10.30
N ARG A 217 -8.92 16.94 10.48
CA ARG A 217 -9.55 17.12 11.79
C ARG A 217 -9.11 16.01 12.74
N ALA A 218 -8.71 16.39 13.97
CA ALA A 218 -8.19 15.47 14.98
C ALA A 218 -6.95 14.67 14.49
N PHE A 219 -6.08 15.29 13.71
CA PHE A 219 -4.83 14.68 13.28
C PHE A 219 -3.96 14.30 14.49
N ASP A 220 -3.62 13.02 14.55
CA ASP A 220 -2.66 12.45 15.48
C ASP A 220 -1.80 11.46 14.69
N ALA A 221 -0.50 11.74 14.63
CA ALA A 221 0.46 10.95 13.87
C ALA A 221 0.66 9.55 14.47
N GLU A 222 0.65 9.40 15.80
CA GLU A 222 0.85 8.10 16.45
C GLU A 222 -0.40 7.24 16.27
N ALA A 223 -1.60 7.80 16.51
CA ALA A 223 -2.85 7.08 16.28
C ALA A 223 -3.03 6.66 14.81
N LEU A 224 -2.57 7.50 13.87
CA LEU A 224 -2.52 7.14 12.44
C LEU A 224 -1.60 5.94 12.22
N VAL A 225 -0.36 5.96 12.73
CA VAL A 225 0.57 4.83 12.59
C VAL A 225 -0.02 3.54 13.19
N GLU A 226 -0.64 3.61 14.36
CA GLU A 226 -1.30 2.46 14.99
C GLU A 226 -2.43 1.91 14.12
N ARG A 227 -3.26 2.78 13.55
CA ARG A 227 -4.34 2.35 12.64
C ARG A 227 -3.80 1.72 11.36
N LEU A 228 -2.76 2.31 10.76
CA LEU A 228 -2.13 1.73 9.56
C LEU A 228 -1.50 0.37 9.84
N ARG A 229 -0.93 0.16 11.04
CA ARG A 229 -0.43 -1.15 11.48
C ARG A 229 -1.54 -2.17 11.67
N ALA A 230 -2.65 -1.78 12.29
CA ALA A 230 -3.81 -2.66 12.45
C ALA A 230 -4.34 -3.11 11.08
N LEU A 231 -4.52 -2.18 10.14
CA LEU A 231 -4.95 -2.48 8.77
C LEU A 231 -3.97 -3.40 8.04
N ARG A 232 -2.64 -3.22 8.19
CA ARG A 232 -1.66 -4.18 7.67
C ARG A 232 -1.81 -5.57 8.29
N GLY A 233 -2.05 -5.64 9.60
CA GLY A 233 -2.30 -6.90 10.32
C GLY A 233 -3.56 -7.62 9.84
N GLU A 234 -4.55 -6.88 9.35
CA GLU A 234 -5.77 -7.40 8.71
C GLU A 234 -5.55 -7.81 7.24
N GLY A 235 -4.33 -7.71 6.71
CA GLY A 235 -3.98 -8.13 5.35
C GLY A 235 -4.17 -7.06 4.27
N VAL A 236 -4.34 -5.79 4.63
CA VAL A 236 -4.44 -4.68 3.67
C VAL A 236 -3.04 -4.31 3.15
N ASP A 237 -2.83 -4.31 1.83
CA ASP A 237 -1.62 -3.73 1.20
C ASP A 237 -1.71 -2.20 1.27
N ILE A 238 -1.25 -1.64 2.39
CA ILE A 238 -1.21 -0.21 2.65
C ILE A 238 0.22 0.26 2.85
N ARG A 239 0.61 1.32 2.14
CA ARG A 239 1.95 1.91 2.16
C ARG A 239 1.87 3.39 2.52
N LEU A 240 2.89 3.91 3.18
CA LEU A 240 3.03 5.32 3.55
C LEU A 240 4.21 5.94 2.81
N LEU A 241 3.88 6.91 1.94
CA LEU A 241 4.81 7.87 1.36
C LEU A 241 4.84 9.13 2.23
N TYR A 242 6.02 9.50 2.70
CA TYR A 242 6.26 10.73 3.43
C TYR A 242 7.14 11.68 2.61
N LEU A 243 6.64 12.90 2.36
CA LEU A 243 7.37 13.96 1.69
C LEU A 243 8.06 14.86 2.72
N ASP A 244 9.38 14.88 2.69
CA ASP A 244 10.20 15.75 3.53
C ASP A 244 10.80 16.89 2.70
N CYS A 245 11.24 17.94 3.39
CA CYS A 245 11.90 19.10 2.80
C CYS A 245 12.65 19.84 3.91
N ALA A 246 13.79 20.46 3.59
CA ALA A 246 14.54 21.25 4.54
C ALA A 246 13.75 22.49 5.02
N ASP A 247 13.97 22.89 6.28
CA ASP A 247 13.18 23.95 6.93
C ASP A 247 13.33 25.32 6.26
N ASP A 248 14.54 25.62 5.79
CA ASP A 248 14.89 26.83 5.05
C ASP A 248 14.19 26.87 3.69
N GLU A 249 14.18 25.76 2.96
CA GLU A 249 13.46 25.65 1.69
C GLU A 249 11.94 25.74 1.88
N LEU A 250 11.37 25.09 2.90
CA LEU A 250 9.95 25.24 3.23
C LEU A 250 9.61 26.70 3.55
N THR A 251 10.44 27.37 4.34
CA THR A 251 10.28 28.79 4.67
C THR A 251 10.29 29.66 3.40
N ARG A 252 11.20 29.36 2.45
CA ARG A 252 11.24 30.02 1.13
C ARG A 252 9.94 29.79 0.35
N ARG A 253 9.47 28.55 0.22
CA ARG A 253 8.22 28.20 -0.52
C ARG A 253 6.97 28.88 0.07
N PHE A 254 6.88 28.96 1.40
CA PHE A 254 5.78 29.69 2.05
C PHE A 254 5.84 31.20 1.78
N SER A 255 7.05 31.77 1.74
CA SER A 255 7.27 33.18 1.43
C SER A 255 6.88 33.49 -0.03
N GLU A 256 7.25 32.63 -0.97
CA GLU A 256 6.92 32.75 -2.39
C GLU A 256 5.42 32.64 -2.66
N THR A 257 4.76 31.65 -2.07
CA THR A 257 3.32 31.44 -2.24
C THR A 257 2.47 32.40 -1.40
N ARG A 258 3.09 33.16 -0.48
CA ARG A 258 2.45 34.05 0.50
C ARG A 258 1.34 33.36 1.31
N ARG A 259 1.38 32.04 1.41
CA ARG A 259 0.41 31.26 2.18
C ARG A 259 0.85 31.24 3.64
N ARG A 260 -0.12 31.26 4.57
CA ARG A 260 0.16 31.05 5.98
C ARG A 260 0.37 29.57 6.26
N HIS A 261 1.24 29.27 7.22
CA HIS A 261 1.45 27.92 7.68
C HIS A 261 0.26 27.45 8.54
N PRO A 262 -0.31 26.24 8.34
CA PRO A 262 -1.50 25.80 9.06
C PRO A 262 -1.37 25.81 10.59
N LEU A 263 -0.21 25.40 11.11
CA LEU A 263 0.09 25.39 12.56
C LEU A 263 0.65 26.71 13.11
N ALA A 264 0.74 27.76 12.28
CA ALA A 264 1.28 29.07 12.62
C ALA A 264 0.54 30.18 11.85
N ALA A 265 -0.77 30.27 12.06
CA ALA A 265 -1.61 31.25 11.37
C ALA A 265 -1.36 32.71 11.82
N ASP A 266 -0.76 32.89 13.00
CA ASP A 266 -0.55 34.14 13.73
C ASP A 266 0.93 34.45 14.00
N ARG A 267 1.86 33.65 13.47
CA ARG A 267 3.31 33.75 13.73
C ARG A 267 4.12 33.34 12.48
N PRO A 268 5.45 33.50 12.48
CA PRO A 268 6.28 33.14 11.33
C PRO A 268 6.11 31.67 10.91
N ALA A 269 6.23 31.40 9.61
CA ALA A 269 6.11 30.04 9.07
C ALA A 269 7.12 29.06 9.68
N ALA A 270 8.32 29.54 10.03
CA ALA A 270 9.37 28.75 10.68
C ALA A 270 8.90 28.07 11.96
N ASP A 271 8.13 28.75 12.82
CA ASP A 271 7.58 28.18 14.06
C ASP A 271 6.59 27.05 13.74
N GLY A 272 5.77 27.25 12.69
CA GLY A 272 4.83 26.26 12.20
C GLY A 272 5.54 25.00 11.69
N ILE A 273 6.61 25.19 10.91
CA ILE A 273 7.44 24.12 10.34
C ILE A 273 8.07 23.30 11.46
N GLY A 274 8.71 23.93 12.45
CA GLY A 274 9.33 23.21 13.57
C GLY A 274 8.33 22.37 14.37
N ARG A 275 7.12 22.92 14.59
CA ARG A 275 6.04 22.19 15.29
C ARG A 275 5.49 21.04 14.45
N GLU A 276 5.29 21.25 13.15
CA GLU A 276 4.85 20.20 12.23
C GLU A 276 5.86 19.06 12.10
N ARG A 277 7.15 19.38 12.10
CA ARG A 277 8.24 18.38 12.04
C ARG A 277 8.21 17.47 13.27
N THR A 278 7.99 18.06 14.45
CA THR A 278 7.85 17.28 15.70
C THR A 278 6.60 16.40 15.65
N LEU A 279 5.47 16.98 15.23
CA LEU A 279 4.18 16.29 15.17
C LEU A 279 4.19 15.12 14.18
N THR A 280 4.82 15.28 13.01
CA THR A 280 4.80 14.28 11.93
C THR A 280 6.01 13.34 11.94
N ALA A 281 6.94 13.51 12.89
CA ALA A 281 8.09 12.62 13.07
C ALA A 281 7.72 11.12 13.19
N PRO A 282 6.63 10.71 13.86
CA PRO A 282 6.21 9.30 13.88
C PRO A 282 5.91 8.75 12.50
N LEU A 283 5.20 9.53 11.66
CA LEU A 283 4.89 9.14 10.28
C LEU A 283 6.17 9.02 9.46
N ARG A 284 7.10 9.96 9.59
CA ARG A 284 8.39 9.90 8.90
C ARG A 284 9.18 8.64 9.28
N ARG A 285 9.20 8.27 10.57
CA ARG A 285 9.92 7.07 11.05
C ARG A 285 9.29 5.77 10.53
N TRP A 286 7.97 5.75 10.37
CA TRP A 286 7.23 4.57 9.95
C TRP A 286 7.00 4.48 8.43
N ALA A 287 7.27 5.55 7.69
CA ALA A 287 7.06 5.60 6.25
C ALA A 287 7.86 4.53 5.52
N ASP A 288 7.20 3.83 4.59
CA ASP A 288 7.88 2.88 3.72
C ASP A 288 8.72 3.59 2.67
N LEU A 289 8.32 4.80 2.31
CA LEU A 289 9.07 5.65 1.39
C LEU A 289 9.12 7.07 1.92
N VAL A 290 10.34 7.59 2.04
CA VAL A 290 10.59 9.02 2.25
C VAL A 290 11.11 9.60 0.94
N ILE A 291 10.56 10.74 0.51
CA ILE A 291 11.13 11.52 -0.59
C ILE A 291 11.51 12.89 -0.05
N ASP A 292 12.81 13.21 -0.11
CA ASP A 292 13.28 14.55 0.14
C ASP A 292 13.06 15.42 -1.11
N THR A 293 12.27 16.47 -0.95
CA THR A 293 11.89 17.39 -2.02
C THR A 293 12.67 18.70 -2.02
N THR A 294 13.69 18.84 -1.16
CA THR A 294 14.43 20.09 -0.95
C THR A 294 14.93 20.68 -2.27
N GLU A 295 15.59 19.88 -3.11
CA GLU A 295 16.17 20.32 -4.37
C GLU A 295 15.35 19.91 -5.60
N LEU A 296 14.15 19.36 -5.39
CA LEU A 296 13.34 18.82 -6.48
C LEU A 296 12.41 19.89 -7.06
N SER A 297 12.43 20.02 -8.39
CA SER A 297 11.33 20.68 -9.09
C SER A 297 10.07 19.80 -9.07
N VAL A 298 8.91 20.38 -9.43
CA VAL A 298 7.67 19.61 -9.56
C VAL A 298 7.80 18.49 -10.59
N ALA A 299 8.53 18.73 -11.69
CA ALA A 299 8.78 17.72 -12.71
C ALA A 299 9.69 16.59 -12.18
N ASP A 300 10.72 16.93 -11.40
CA ASP A 300 11.61 15.93 -10.79
C ASP A 300 10.90 15.11 -9.73
N LEU A 301 10.02 15.72 -8.94
CA LEU A 301 9.17 15.00 -7.97
C LEU A 301 8.27 14.00 -8.69
N ARG A 302 7.58 14.40 -9.77
CA ARG A 302 6.76 13.49 -10.57
C ARG A 302 7.57 12.32 -11.10
N ARG A 303 8.74 12.59 -11.68
CA ARG A 303 9.63 11.57 -12.21
C ARG A 303 10.07 10.60 -11.10
N ARG A 304 10.47 11.11 -9.94
CA ARG A 304 10.93 10.30 -8.80
C ARG A 304 9.81 9.44 -8.20
N ILE A 305 8.59 9.93 -8.18
CA ILE A 305 7.39 9.15 -7.80
C ILE A 305 7.16 8.03 -8.81
N ALA A 306 7.21 8.33 -10.12
CA ALA A 306 7.05 7.32 -11.16
C ALA A 306 8.17 6.27 -11.15
N GLU A 307 9.43 6.65 -10.92
CA GLU A 307 10.56 5.73 -10.83
C GLU A 307 10.44 4.78 -9.63
N ARG A 308 9.97 5.29 -8.48
CA ARG A 308 9.91 4.51 -7.25
C ARG A 308 8.63 3.69 -7.10
N LEU A 309 7.51 4.20 -7.61
CA LEU A 309 6.19 3.56 -7.49
C LEU A 309 5.75 2.89 -8.80
N GLY A 310 6.53 3.05 -9.87
CA GLY A 310 6.29 2.44 -11.18
C GLY A 310 6.49 0.92 -11.15
N ARG A 311 5.39 0.22 -10.91
CA ARG A 311 5.15 -1.22 -11.15
C ARG A 311 6.23 -2.19 -10.64
N SER A 312 5.99 -2.74 -9.45
CA SER A 312 6.17 -4.19 -9.22
C SER A 312 4.78 -4.83 -9.14
N ALA A 313 4.46 -5.72 -10.08
CA ALA A 313 3.17 -6.43 -10.12
C ALA A 313 3.01 -7.44 -8.98
N ASP A 314 4.11 -7.78 -8.29
CA ASP A 314 4.16 -8.90 -7.35
C ASP A 314 4.20 -8.46 -5.87
N GLY A 315 3.96 -7.17 -5.56
CA GLY A 315 3.92 -6.69 -4.17
C GLY A 315 5.23 -6.83 -3.38
N GLY A 316 6.34 -7.19 -4.04
CA GLY A 316 7.65 -7.37 -3.43
C GLY A 316 8.41 -6.07 -3.13
N LEU A 317 9.57 -6.21 -2.46
CA LEU A 317 10.49 -5.11 -2.16
C LEU A 317 10.97 -4.43 -3.45
N THR A 318 10.64 -3.16 -3.61
CA THR A 318 11.17 -2.32 -4.70
C THR A 318 12.53 -1.75 -4.31
N VAL A 319 13.55 -2.06 -5.10
CA VAL A 319 14.92 -1.59 -4.86
C VAL A 319 15.25 -0.42 -5.79
N THR A 320 15.83 0.64 -5.25
CA THR A 320 16.37 1.77 -6.03
C THR A 320 17.86 1.91 -5.74
N LEU A 321 18.68 1.86 -6.79
CA LEU A 321 20.08 2.26 -6.76
C LEU A 321 20.19 3.73 -7.14
N MET A 322 20.88 4.51 -6.32
CA MET A 322 21.06 5.95 -6.54
C MET A 322 22.53 6.32 -6.56
N SER A 323 23.03 6.96 -7.62
CA SER A 323 24.35 7.60 -7.57
C SER A 323 24.24 9.05 -7.07
N PHE A 324 25.19 9.46 -6.25
CA PHE A 324 25.28 10.84 -5.76
C PHE A 324 26.72 11.30 -5.51
N GLY A 325 26.86 12.61 -5.26
CA GLY A 325 28.07 13.33 -4.92
C GLY A 325 28.04 13.84 -3.49
N PHE A 326 29.05 13.52 -2.69
CA PHE A 326 29.18 14.00 -1.31
C PHE A 326 29.27 15.53 -1.21
N ALA A 327 29.75 16.21 -2.26
CA ALA A 327 29.75 17.68 -2.32
C ALA A 327 28.34 18.28 -2.24
N GLN A 328 27.32 17.54 -2.69
CA GLN A 328 25.90 17.91 -2.64
C GLN A 328 25.18 17.29 -1.43
N GLY A 329 25.93 16.79 -0.44
CA GLY A 329 25.39 16.16 0.76
C GLY A 329 24.80 14.74 0.54
N LEU A 330 24.54 14.06 1.64
CA LEU A 330 23.93 12.72 1.65
C LEU A 330 22.45 12.79 1.24
N PRO A 331 21.95 11.87 0.39
CA PRO A 331 20.52 11.75 0.14
C PRO A 331 19.80 11.42 1.45
N ARG A 332 18.85 12.26 1.87
CA ARG A 332 18.13 12.09 3.15
C ARG A 332 17.17 10.90 3.14
N ASP A 333 16.91 10.35 1.97
CA ASP A 333 16.06 9.20 1.70
C ASP A 333 16.85 7.92 1.37
N ALA A 334 18.18 7.91 1.60
CA ALA A 334 18.98 6.70 1.48
C ALA A 334 18.86 5.81 2.73
N ASP A 335 18.64 4.52 2.51
CA ASP A 335 18.64 3.50 3.56
C ASP A 335 20.04 2.92 3.79
N LEU A 336 20.78 2.71 2.69
CA LEU A 336 22.16 2.25 2.69
C LEU A 336 23.02 3.23 1.90
N VAL A 337 24.24 3.51 2.38
CA VAL A 337 25.18 4.42 1.71
C VAL A 337 26.54 3.74 1.59
N PHE A 338 27.08 3.71 0.37
CA PHE A 338 28.42 3.18 0.09
C PHE A 338 29.32 4.26 -0.52
N ASP A 339 30.49 4.49 0.07
CA ASP A 339 31.46 5.51 -0.35
C ASP A 339 32.50 4.95 -1.33
N MET A 340 32.48 5.43 -2.58
CA MET A 340 33.37 5.04 -3.67
C MET A 340 34.53 6.03 -3.90
N ARG A 341 34.77 6.98 -2.98
CA ARG A 341 35.84 7.98 -3.13
C ARG A 341 37.25 7.39 -3.10
N PHE A 342 37.42 6.16 -2.61
CA PHE A 342 38.70 5.45 -2.55
C PHE A 342 39.15 4.90 -3.91
N LEU A 343 38.24 4.74 -4.88
CA LEU A 343 38.57 4.26 -6.23
C LEU A 343 39.28 5.34 -7.05
N ALA A 344 40.10 4.90 -8.02
CA ALA A 344 40.78 5.71 -9.01
C ALA A 344 39.86 6.80 -9.58
N ASN A 345 40.32 8.06 -9.49
CA ASN A 345 39.51 9.22 -9.82
C ASN A 345 39.69 9.62 -11.29
N PRO A 346 38.68 9.44 -12.17
CA PRO A 346 38.80 9.74 -13.60
C PRO A 346 38.97 11.24 -13.89
N HIS A 347 38.71 12.10 -12.92
CA HIS A 347 38.82 13.56 -13.07
C HIS A 347 40.25 14.04 -13.39
N TRP A 348 41.28 13.25 -13.05
CA TRP A 348 42.67 13.58 -13.36
C TRP A 348 43.06 13.30 -14.81
N ASP A 349 42.27 12.47 -15.51
CA ASP A 349 42.42 12.26 -16.94
C ASP A 349 41.58 13.29 -17.69
N VAL A 350 42.26 14.16 -18.44
CA VAL A 350 41.65 15.25 -19.20
C VAL A 350 40.63 14.73 -20.21
N ALA A 351 40.84 13.55 -20.80
CA ALA A 351 39.94 12.95 -21.77
C ALA A 351 38.67 12.38 -21.12
N LEU A 352 38.76 11.92 -19.87
CA LEU A 352 37.63 11.31 -19.14
C LEU A 352 36.82 12.32 -18.33
N ARG A 353 37.40 13.46 -17.98
CA ARG A 353 36.74 14.54 -17.23
C ARG A 353 35.37 14.97 -17.80
N PRO A 354 35.18 15.18 -19.12
CA PRO A 354 33.89 15.56 -19.69
C PRO A 354 32.90 14.40 -19.82
N LEU A 355 33.33 13.16 -19.60
CA LEU A 355 32.46 11.98 -19.69
C LEU A 355 31.72 11.74 -18.35
N THR A 356 30.88 10.72 -18.31
CA THR A 356 30.12 10.27 -17.14
C THR A 356 30.43 8.80 -16.87
N GLY A 357 30.03 8.28 -15.71
CA GLY A 357 30.17 6.85 -15.41
C GLY A 357 29.30 5.93 -16.29
N GLU A 358 28.42 6.46 -17.14
CA GLU A 358 27.71 5.66 -18.15
C GLU A 358 28.59 5.40 -19.38
N ASP A 359 29.62 6.21 -19.60
CA ASP A 359 30.53 6.05 -20.73
C ASP A 359 31.51 4.91 -20.46
N ALA A 360 31.62 3.99 -21.44
CA ALA A 360 32.45 2.79 -21.32
C ALA A 360 33.92 3.09 -20.98
N ALA A 361 34.47 4.22 -21.46
CA ALA A 361 35.83 4.63 -21.15
C ALA A 361 36.03 4.97 -19.66
N VAL A 362 35.06 5.64 -19.04
CA VAL A 362 35.08 5.96 -17.60
C VAL A 362 34.86 4.69 -16.77
N ALA A 363 33.89 3.87 -17.17
CA ALA A 363 33.63 2.60 -16.48
C ALA A 363 34.86 1.69 -16.49
N ALA A 364 35.53 1.54 -17.64
CA ALA A 364 36.76 0.75 -17.78
C ALA A 364 37.91 1.33 -16.94
N TYR A 365 38.08 2.65 -16.91
CA TYR A 365 39.09 3.30 -16.08
C TYR A 365 38.88 3.03 -14.59
N VAL A 366 37.64 3.17 -14.10
CA VAL A 366 37.32 2.93 -12.69
C VAL A 366 37.48 1.44 -12.35
N ALA A 367 37.09 0.54 -13.27
CA ALA A 367 37.21 -0.90 -13.10
C ALA A 367 38.66 -1.42 -13.12
N ALA A 368 39.60 -0.66 -13.68
CA ALA A 368 41.03 -1.02 -13.71
C ALA A 368 41.73 -0.85 -12.34
N ASP A 369 41.10 -0.18 -11.38
CA ASP A 369 41.62 -0.08 -10.01
C ASP A 369 41.64 -1.45 -9.33
N ALA A 370 42.77 -1.82 -8.73
CA ALA A 370 42.94 -3.11 -8.06
C ALA A 370 41.95 -3.33 -6.89
N ALA A 371 41.45 -2.25 -6.28
CA ALA A 371 40.45 -2.31 -5.22
C ALA A 371 39.01 -2.44 -5.74
N TYR A 372 38.77 -2.22 -7.04
CA TYR A 372 37.43 -2.21 -7.63
C TYR A 372 36.71 -3.54 -7.46
N ALA A 373 37.20 -4.60 -8.12
CA ALA A 373 36.51 -5.89 -8.13
C ALA A 373 36.28 -6.45 -6.71
N PRO A 374 37.28 -6.50 -5.81
CA PRO A 374 37.07 -7.01 -4.46
C PRO A 374 36.03 -6.21 -3.64
N ALA A 375 35.95 -4.90 -3.84
CA ALA A 375 34.97 -4.06 -3.15
C ALA A 375 33.56 -4.27 -3.72
N ILE A 376 33.40 -4.25 -5.04
CA ILE A 376 32.08 -4.38 -5.68
C ILE A 376 31.52 -5.79 -5.46
N ASP A 377 32.35 -6.83 -5.47
CA ASP A 377 31.95 -8.21 -5.15
C ASP A 377 31.35 -8.29 -3.74
N ARG A 378 32.06 -7.77 -2.73
CA ARG A 378 31.59 -7.79 -1.33
C ARG A 378 30.33 -6.95 -1.11
N ILE A 379 30.21 -5.81 -1.79
CA ILE A 379 29.00 -4.98 -1.72
C ILE A 379 27.82 -5.74 -2.34
N ALA A 380 28.00 -6.34 -3.51
CA ALA A 380 26.95 -7.13 -4.16
C ALA A 380 26.50 -8.30 -3.28
N ASP A 381 27.44 -9.07 -2.72
CA ASP A 381 27.15 -10.20 -1.82
C ASP A 381 26.40 -9.75 -0.56
N LEU A 382 26.81 -8.63 0.03
CA LEU A 382 26.10 -8.04 1.16
C LEU A 382 24.66 -7.66 0.79
N LEU A 383 24.47 -6.98 -0.34
CA LEU A 383 23.14 -6.58 -0.81
C LEU A 383 22.25 -7.81 -1.04
N LEU A 384 22.74 -8.83 -1.73
CA LEU A 384 22.01 -10.08 -1.97
C LEU A 384 21.64 -10.80 -0.66
N THR A 385 22.47 -10.67 0.37
CA THR A 385 22.17 -11.20 1.72
C THR A 385 21.08 -10.39 2.42
N LEU A 386 21.08 -9.06 2.29
CA LEU A 386 20.17 -8.16 3.00
C LEU A 386 18.78 -8.08 2.36
N LEU A 387 18.68 -8.13 1.03
CA LEU A 387 17.42 -7.93 0.30
C LEU A 387 16.27 -8.85 0.76
N PRO A 388 16.47 -10.17 0.94
CA PRO A 388 15.42 -11.05 1.48
C PRO A 388 15.01 -10.69 2.92
N GLY A 389 15.95 -10.17 3.71
CA GLY A 389 15.69 -9.71 5.08
C GLY A 389 14.73 -8.53 5.11
N TYR A 390 15.00 -7.49 4.31
CA TYR A 390 14.12 -6.33 4.18
C TYR A 390 12.73 -6.71 3.65
N GLY A 391 12.67 -7.64 2.69
CA GLY A 391 11.39 -8.15 2.18
C GLY A 391 10.55 -8.82 3.27
N ARG A 392 11.15 -9.69 4.10
CA ARG A 392 10.45 -10.36 5.22
C ARG A 392 10.01 -9.41 6.33
N GLU A 393 10.77 -8.34 6.57
CA GLU A 393 10.38 -7.28 7.52
C GLU A 393 9.17 -6.47 7.01
N GLY A 394 8.80 -6.62 5.74
CA GLY A 394 7.69 -5.90 5.13
C GLY A 394 8.08 -4.51 4.62
N LYS A 395 9.38 -4.25 4.42
CA LYS A 395 9.84 -3.01 3.80
C LYS A 395 9.46 -3.00 2.32
N ALA A 396 8.69 -2.00 1.90
CA ALA A 396 8.22 -1.91 0.52
C ALA A 396 9.23 -1.26 -0.43
N TYR A 397 10.03 -0.31 0.05
CA TYR A 397 11.03 0.41 -0.75
C TYR A 397 12.38 0.42 -0.05
N LEU A 398 13.45 0.18 -0.81
CA LEU A 398 14.83 0.29 -0.33
C LEU A 398 15.65 1.15 -1.29
N THR A 399 16.18 2.26 -0.80
CA THR A 399 17.09 3.14 -1.55
C THR A 399 18.53 2.89 -1.13
N ILE A 400 19.36 2.42 -2.05
CA ILE A 400 20.79 2.17 -1.88
C ILE A 400 21.56 3.26 -2.60
N ALA A 401 22.25 4.11 -1.86
CA ALA A 401 22.99 5.25 -2.38
C ALA A 401 24.49 4.95 -2.53
N ILE A 402 25.03 5.21 -3.71
CA ILE A 402 26.44 5.06 -4.06
C ILE A 402 27.04 6.45 -4.24
N GLY A 403 28.03 6.80 -3.41
CA GLY A 403 28.58 8.14 -3.32
C GLY A 403 29.99 8.26 -3.91
N CYS A 404 30.27 9.31 -4.67
CA CYS A 404 31.64 9.77 -4.92
C CYS A 404 31.73 11.27 -4.62
N THR A 405 32.84 11.97 -4.94
CA THR A 405 32.93 13.40 -4.61
C THR A 405 31.89 14.24 -5.35
N GLY A 406 31.82 14.12 -6.68
CA GLY A 406 30.98 14.97 -7.55
C GLY A 406 29.77 14.27 -8.19
N GLY A 407 29.54 12.99 -7.91
CA GLY A 407 28.34 12.28 -8.36
C GLY A 407 28.24 11.91 -9.85
N ARG A 408 29.31 12.11 -10.63
CA ARG A 408 29.30 11.98 -12.11
C ARG A 408 29.99 10.75 -12.66
N HIS A 409 31.10 10.32 -12.07
CA HIS A 409 31.97 9.28 -12.63
C HIS A 409 31.89 7.97 -11.84
N ARG A 410 32.65 7.87 -10.74
CA ARG A 410 32.81 6.64 -9.95
C ARG A 410 31.48 6.10 -9.43
N SER A 411 30.66 6.95 -8.81
CA SER A 411 29.37 6.49 -8.25
C SER A 411 28.39 6.05 -9.32
N VAL A 412 28.36 6.70 -10.48
CA VAL A 412 27.52 6.32 -11.62
C VAL A 412 27.94 4.97 -12.18
N ALA A 413 29.25 4.78 -12.43
CA ALA A 413 29.79 3.53 -12.95
C ALA A 413 29.53 2.34 -12.00
N VAL A 414 29.77 2.54 -10.69
CA VAL A 414 29.51 1.50 -9.69
C VAL A 414 28.01 1.22 -9.53
N ALA A 415 27.14 2.23 -9.56
CA ALA A 415 25.70 2.02 -9.46
C ALA A 415 25.17 1.21 -10.66
N ARG A 416 25.67 1.46 -11.88
CA ARG A 416 25.36 0.66 -13.09
C ARG A 416 25.82 -0.79 -12.95
N GLU A 417 27.05 -1.02 -12.46
CA GLU A 417 27.58 -2.36 -12.24
C GLU A 417 26.76 -3.15 -11.21
N LEU A 418 26.43 -2.53 -10.07
CA LEU A 418 25.59 -3.15 -9.05
C LEU A 418 24.18 -3.43 -9.56
N GLN A 419 23.62 -2.56 -10.40
CA GLN A 419 22.33 -2.79 -11.06
C GLN A 419 22.37 -4.08 -11.88
N ALA A 420 23.40 -4.24 -12.73
CA ALA A 420 23.56 -5.42 -13.57
C ALA A 420 23.70 -6.71 -12.76
N ARG A 421 24.45 -6.69 -11.66
CA ARG A 421 24.65 -7.85 -10.78
C ARG A 421 23.37 -8.26 -10.05
N LEU A 422 22.65 -7.28 -9.49
CA LEU A 422 21.36 -7.54 -8.84
C LEU A 422 20.31 -8.03 -9.86
N ALA A 423 20.35 -7.51 -11.10
CA ALA A 423 19.52 -8.00 -12.21
C ALA A 423 19.80 -9.45 -12.56
N ALA A 424 21.08 -9.84 -12.65
CA ALA A 424 21.48 -11.23 -12.89
C ALA A 424 21.02 -12.17 -11.77
N ALA A 425 20.86 -11.67 -10.55
CA ALA A 425 20.35 -12.43 -9.39
C ALA A 425 18.81 -12.46 -9.29
N GLY A 426 18.08 -11.91 -10.27
CA GLY A 426 16.62 -11.94 -10.31
C GLY A 426 15.92 -10.76 -9.61
N HIS A 427 16.66 -9.73 -9.21
CA HIS A 427 16.07 -8.47 -8.72
C HIS A 427 15.92 -7.48 -9.87
N ALA A 428 15.01 -6.51 -9.78
CA ALA A 428 14.85 -5.46 -10.80
C ALA A 428 15.03 -4.06 -10.20
N PRO A 429 16.26 -3.69 -9.76
CA PRO A 429 16.45 -2.38 -9.15
C PRO A 429 16.32 -1.24 -10.17
N ALA A 430 15.51 -0.24 -9.83
CA ALA A 430 15.49 1.04 -10.54
C ALA A 430 16.84 1.75 -10.33
N LEU A 431 17.31 2.47 -11.34
CA LEU A 431 18.57 3.23 -11.27
C LEU A 431 18.30 4.71 -11.45
N VAL A 432 18.81 5.52 -10.53
CA VAL A 432 18.62 6.97 -10.50
C VAL A 432 19.98 7.67 -10.31
N HIS A 433 20.23 8.73 -11.07
CA HIS A 433 21.46 9.52 -10.94
C HIS A 433 21.13 10.93 -10.46
N ARG A 434 21.34 11.19 -9.16
CA ARG A 434 20.90 12.44 -8.51
C ARG A 434 21.59 13.68 -9.11
N ASP A 435 22.91 13.62 -9.27
CA ASP A 435 23.74 14.79 -9.56
C ASP A 435 24.26 14.81 -11.01
N MET A 436 23.74 13.95 -11.89
CA MET A 436 24.22 13.85 -13.27
C MET A 436 23.81 15.07 -14.13
N ALA A 437 22.67 15.70 -13.83
CA ALA A 437 22.13 16.83 -14.58
C ALA A 437 22.69 18.21 -14.15
N SER A 438 23.35 18.32 -13.00
CA SER A 438 23.65 19.62 -12.37
C SER A 438 24.81 20.41 -12.99
N HIS A 439 25.60 19.81 -13.91
CA HIS A 439 26.78 20.46 -14.51
C HIS A 439 26.68 20.78 -16.01
N GLY A 440 25.46 20.80 -16.58
CA GLY A 440 25.24 21.28 -17.96
C GLY A 440 25.67 22.74 -18.21
N ASN A 441 26.04 23.49 -17.17
CA ASN A 441 26.34 24.93 -17.25
C ASN A 441 27.82 25.32 -17.00
N ASP A 442 28.71 24.37 -16.68
CA ASP A 442 30.14 24.69 -16.48
C ASP A 442 30.93 24.87 -17.79
N ALA A 443 30.31 24.58 -18.94
CA ALA A 443 30.90 24.88 -20.25
C ALA A 443 30.89 26.38 -20.59
N ALA A 444 30.15 27.22 -19.85
CA ALA A 444 29.97 28.63 -20.15
C ALA A 444 30.93 29.59 -19.40
N ILE A 445 31.78 29.10 -18.48
CA ILE A 445 32.65 29.96 -17.65
C ILE A 445 34.14 29.93 -18.08
N LEU A 446 34.50 29.20 -19.15
CA LEU A 446 35.91 29.09 -19.60
C LEU A 446 36.25 29.78 -20.93
N THR A 447 35.41 30.69 -21.44
CA THR A 447 35.80 31.57 -22.56
C THR A 447 35.88 33.04 -22.14
N ALA A 448 36.80 33.35 -21.25
CA ALA A 448 37.37 34.70 -21.16
C ALA A 448 38.89 34.55 -21.27
N PRO A 449 39.53 35.09 -22.33
CA PRO A 449 40.99 35.04 -22.42
C PRO A 449 41.61 35.88 -21.29
N PRO A 450 42.80 35.51 -20.80
CA PRO A 450 43.49 36.30 -19.80
C PRO A 450 43.78 37.69 -20.40
N THR A 451 43.32 38.73 -19.72
CA THR A 451 43.74 40.11 -20.03
C THR A 451 45.24 40.19 -19.83
N SER A 452 45.96 40.37 -20.94
CA SER A 452 47.38 40.70 -20.95
C SER A 452 47.60 42.00 -20.18
N GLY A 453 48.09 41.87 -18.95
CA GLY A 453 48.77 42.96 -18.27
C GLY A 453 50.17 43.08 -18.84
N GLU A 454 50.42 44.13 -19.62
CA GLU A 454 51.76 44.71 -19.73
C GLU A 454 51.78 46.00 -18.93
N ALA A 455 52.55 45.97 -17.85
CA ALA A 455 53.08 47.13 -17.19
C ALA A 455 54.39 47.51 -17.89
N GLY A 456 54.62 48.81 -18.12
CA GLY A 456 55.99 49.33 -18.12
C GLY A 456 56.34 50.43 -19.12
N ALA A 457 56.43 51.64 -18.54
CA ALA A 457 57.55 52.57 -18.68
C ALA A 457 57.52 53.68 -19.77
N THR A 458 57.84 54.87 -19.24
CA THR A 458 58.12 56.20 -19.82
C THR A 458 56.97 57.04 -20.32
#